data_AF-A0A349JCM0-F1
#
_entry.id   AF-A0A349JCM0-F1
#
_cell.length_a   1.000
_cell.length_b   1.000
_cell.length_c   1.000
_cell.angle_alpha   90.00
_cell.angle_beta   90.00
_cell.angle_gamma   90.00
#
_symmetry.space_group_name_H-M   'P 1'
#
loop_
_entity.id
_entity.type
_entity.pdbx_description
1 polymer ?
#
loop_
_entity_poly.entity_id
_entity_poly.type
_entity_poly.pdbx_seq_one_letter_code
_entity_poly.pdbx_strand_id
1 'polypeptide(L)'
;MTRFCILLCCALLAVAGEDLLPHSPAGPLSLHGTLAGERFWAKLGGPDPAYGGNRVLEVVYTPPKPETLGGAHLIDCPFLLLDDRLRLVAWNGRDTLARVVANATGYAVTREILRATEDAKDQVPAPVERQVAGARGWDERLAPLLLALTWQPGSRGEVPCHDLFATISTPSAVSWRDRQVVIAGRPYSATADAAGRLLRLDDAAGQPAISVTAWIATP
;
A
#
# COMPACT_ATOMS: atom_id res chain seq x y z
N MET A 1 -11.61 18.44 -63.72
CA MET A 1 -12.02 17.72 -62.50
C MET A 1 -10.81 17.62 -61.59
N THR A 2 -10.67 18.58 -60.68
CA THR A 2 -9.47 18.77 -59.85
C THR A 2 -9.66 18.03 -58.53
N ARG A 3 -8.91 16.95 -58.31
CA ARG A 3 -8.96 16.17 -57.06
C ARG A 3 -8.09 16.85 -56.01
N PHE A 4 -8.72 17.50 -55.03
CA PHE A 4 -8.07 17.93 -53.80
C PHE A 4 -7.87 16.71 -52.89
N CYS A 5 -6.62 16.29 -52.70
CA CYS A 5 -6.23 15.31 -51.70
C CYS A 5 -6.00 16.08 -50.38
N ILE A 6 -6.96 16.01 -49.46
CA ILE A 6 -6.80 16.53 -48.11
C ILE A 6 -5.94 15.52 -47.35
N LEU A 7 -4.65 15.85 -47.19
CA LEU A 7 -3.76 15.19 -46.25
C LEU A 7 -4.23 15.54 -44.83
N LEU A 8 -4.97 14.61 -44.23
CA LEU A 8 -5.33 14.63 -42.82
C LEU A 8 -4.04 14.41 -42.01
N CYS A 9 -3.44 15.49 -41.56
CA CYS A 9 -2.29 15.47 -40.67
C CYS A 9 -2.80 15.04 -39.28
N CYS A 10 -2.73 13.75 -38.97
CA CYS A 10 -2.95 13.22 -37.64
C CYS A 10 -1.84 13.74 -36.72
N ALA A 11 -2.07 14.89 -36.08
CA ALA A 11 -1.26 15.36 -34.97
C ALA A 11 -1.45 14.39 -33.80
N LEU A 12 -0.55 13.40 -33.67
CA LEU A 12 -0.31 12.72 -32.40
C LEU A 12 0.22 13.77 -31.41
N LEU A 13 -0.69 14.38 -30.66
CA LEU A 13 -0.33 15.05 -29.42
C LEU A 13 0.16 13.95 -28.47
N ALA A 14 1.47 13.82 -28.36
CA ALA A 14 2.09 13.10 -27.26
C ALA A 14 1.63 13.78 -25.97
N VAL A 15 0.62 13.21 -25.31
CA VAL A 15 0.26 13.60 -23.95
C VAL A 15 1.50 13.31 -23.13
N ALA A 16 2.17 14.35 -22.64
CA ALA A 16 3.27 14.20 -21.70
C ALA A 16 2.80 13.26 -20.60
N GLY A 17 3.54 12.17 -20.37
CA GLY A 17 3.13 11.10 -19.47
C GLY A 17 2.76 11.69 -18.12
N GLU A 18 1.48 11.63 -17.76
CA GLU A 18 1.03 12.14 -16.48
C GLU A 18 1.70 11.35 -15.37
N ASP A 19 2.20 12.04 -14.37
CA ASP A 19 2.72 11.41 -13.16
C ASP A 19 1.56 10.74 -12.42
N LEU A 20 1.45 9.42 -12.58
CA LEU A 20 0.40 8.61 -11.95
C LEU A 20 0.76 8.21 -10.52
N LEU A 21 1.94 8.58 -10.01
CA LEU A 21 2.30 8.26 -8.64
C LEU A 21 1.57 9.17 -7.65
N PRO A 22 1.10 8.63 -6.52
CA PRO A 22 0.40 9.40 -5.52
C PRO A 22 1.30 10.49 -4.93
N HIS A 23 0.66 11.60 -4.54
CA HIS A 23 1.30 12.64 -3.76
C HIS A 23 1.08 12.37 -2.27
N SER A 24 2.18 12.30 -1.51
CA SER A 24 2.07 12.24 -0.05
C SER A 24 1.37 13.50 0.50
N PRO A 25 0.55 13.39 1.57
CA PRO A 25 0.00 14.54 2.27
C PRO A 25 1.08 15.55 2.67
N ALA A 26 0.77 16.85 2.56
CA ALA A 26 1.75 17.90 2.82
C ALA A 26 2.38 17.82 4.22
N GLY A 27 1.57 17.56 5.25
CA GLY A 27 2.00 17.50 6.65
C GLY A 27 1.81 16.13 7.32
N PRO A 28 2.14 16.04 8.62
CA PRO A 28 1.84 14.86 9.41
C PRO A 28 0.33 14.72 9.64
N LEU A 29 -0.13 13.48 9.73
CA LEU A 29 -1.54 13.15 9.77
C LEU A 29 -1.77 11.83 10.51
N SER A 30 -2.84 11.77 11.30
CA SER A 30 -3.33 10.51 11.87
C SER A 30 -4.71 10.14 11.35
N LEU A 31 -4.95 8.83 11.18
CA LEU A 31 -6.18 8.22 10.70
C LEU A 31 -6.65 7.17 11.69
N HIS A 32 -7.96 7.10 11.90
CA HIS A 32 -8.60 6.11 12.75
C HIS A 32 -9.76 5.49 11.99
N GLY A 33 -10.05 4.22 12.22
CA GLY A 33 -11.16 3.58 11.54
C GLY A 33 -11.18 2.07 11.67
N THR A 34 -11.70 1.40 10.64
CA THR A 34 -11.64 -0.05 10.50
C THR A 34 -10.99 -0.48 9.18
N LEU A 35 -10.19 -1.55 9.23
CA LEU A 35 -9.53 -2.20 8.10
C LEU A 35 -9.95 -3.68 8.14
N ALA A 36 -10.59 -4.17 7.08
CA ALA A 36 -11.19 -5.50 7.03
C ALA A 36 -12.11 -5.81 8.23
N GLY A 37 -12.86 -4.80 8.69
CA GLY A 37 -13.79 -4.90 9.83
C GLY A 37 -13.15 -4.69 11.21
N GLU A 38 -11.82 -4.75 11.33
CA GLU A 38 -11.11 -4.60 12.60
C GLU A 38 -10.62 -3.17 12.81
N ARG A 39 -10.49 -2.72 14.06
CA ARG A 39 -10.04 -1.36 14.35
C ARG A 39 -8.59 -1.14 13.88
N PHE A 40 -8.32 0.04 13.35
CA PHE A 40 -6.96 0.49 13.10
C PHE A 40 -6.73 1.93 13.56
N TRP A 41 -5.47 2.23 13.79
CA TRP A 41 -4.91 3.57 13.93
C TRP A 41 -3.67 3.66 13.05
N ALA A 42 -3.46 4.81 12.41
CA ALA A 42 -2.23 5.04 11.65
C ALA A 42 -1.81 6.50 11.77
N LYS A 43 -0.50 6.74 11.81
CA LYS A 43 0.08 8.07 11.87
C LYS A 43 1.24 8.20 10.90
N LEU A 44 1.06 9.06 9.90
CA LEU A 44 2.11 9.46 8.98
C LEU A 44 2.83 10.68 9.55
N GLY A 45 4.14 10.55 9.77
CA GLY A 45 5.02 11.66 10.12
C GLY A 45 5.30 12.60 8.95
N GLY A 46 5.93 13.75 9.26
CA GLY A 46 6.55 14.59 8.25
C GLY A 46 7.81 13.94 7.64
N PRO A 47 8.37 14.53 6.57
CA PRO A 47 9.68 14.14 6.05
C PRO A 47 10.74 14.28 7.14
N ASP A 48 11.52 13.22 7.38
CA ASP A 48 12.55 13.22 8.42
C ASP A 48 13.95 13.16 7.80
N PRO A 49 14.82 14.17 8.03
CA PRO A 49 16.21 14.16 7.56
C PRO A 49 17.01 12.95 8.04
N ALA A 50 16.72 12.40 9.22
CA ALA A 50 17.38 11.20 9.73
C ALA A 50 17.13 9.97 8.85
N TYR A 51 16.03 9.96 8.10
CA TYR A 51 15.68 8.93 7.13
C TYR A 51 15.81 9.42 5.68
N GLY A 52 16.62 10.45 5.42
CA GLY A 52 16.85 10.98 4.07
C GLY A 52 15.63 11.66 3.45
N GLY A 53 14.75 12.23 4.28
CA GLY A 53 13.50 12.88 3.85
C GLY A 53 12.33 11.92 3.63
N ASN A 54 12.53 10.61 3.87
CA ASN A 54 11.44 9.64 3.91
C ASN A 54 10.53 9.93 5.12
N ARG A 55 9.31 9.39 5.07
CA ARG A 55 8.28 9.54 6.11
C ARG A 55 8.09 8.22 6.83
N VAL A 56 7.88 8.28 8.15
CA VAL A 56 7.51 7.12 8.94
C VAL A 56 5.99 7.05 9.05
N LEU A 57 5.41 5.91 8.71
CA LEU A 57 4.04 5.55 8.97
C LEU A 57 4.01 4.53 10.11
N GLU A 58 3.46 4.95 11.25
CA GLU A 58 3.14 4.08 12.37
C GLU A 58 1.75 3.50 12.12
N VAL A 59 1.58 2.19 12.27
CA VAL A 59 0.27 1.53 12.11
C VAL A 59 0.01 0.69 13.35
N VAL A 60 -1.24 0.68 13.82
CA VAL A 60 -1.77 -0.29 14.78
C VAL A 60 -3.01 -0.90 14.14
N TYR A 61 -3.02 -2.21 13.93
CA TYR A 61 -4.10 -2.93 13.23
C TYR A 61 -4.12 -4.41 13.62
N THR A 62 -5.20 -5.12 13.29
CA THR A 62 -5.22 -6.58 13.39
C THR A 62 -4.56 -7.20 12.15
N PRO A 63 -3.39 -7.85 12.26
CA PRO A 63 -2.74 -8.48 11.11
C PRO A 63 -3.56 -9.67 10.59
N PRO A 64 -3.47 -10.00 9.29
CA PRO A 64 -4.08 -11.22 8.78
C PRO A 64 -3.51 -12.45 9.47
N LYS A 65 -4.33 -13.49 9.58
CA LYS A 65 -3.93 -14.73 10.23
C LYS A 65 -2.77 -15.40 9.48
N PRO A 66 -1.82 -16.05 10.16
CA PRO A 66 -0.64 -16.64 9.52
C PRO A 66 -0.94 -17.58 8.35
N GLU A 67 -2.03 -18.35 8.42
CA GLU A 67 -2.46 -19.24 7.33
C GLU A 67 -2.73 -18.51 6.01
N THR A 68 -3.20 -17.26 6.07
CA THR A 68 -3.41 -16.41 4.89
C THR A 68 -2.11 -15.82 4.33
N LEU A 69 -1.03 -15.93 5.12
CA LEU A 69 0.31 -15.42 4.82
C LEU A 69 1.29 -16.56 4.54
N GLY A 70 0.80 -17.77 4.25
CA GLY A 70 1.66 -18.96 4.07
C GLY A 70 2.51 -19.27 5.31
N GLY A 71 1.95 -19.06 6.50
CA GLY A 71 2.58 -19.28 7.80
C GLY A 71 3.40 -18.11 8.35
N ALA A 72 3.46 -16.97 7.65
CA ALA A 72 4.19 -15.81 8.14
C ALA A 72 3.41 -15.10 9.26
N HIS A 73 4.12 -14.70 10.31
CA HIS A 73 3.60 -13.90 11.42
C HIS A 73 3.95 -12.43 11.21
N LEU A 74 2.97 -11.56 11.42
CA LEU A 74 3.12 -10.11 11.40
C LEU A 74 2.73 -9.54 12.76
N ILE A 75 3.39 -8.45 13.13
CA ILE A 75 3.03 -7.69 14.32
C ILE A 75 1.86 -6.75 14.03
N ASP A 76 1.08 -6.45 15.05
CA ASP A 76 -0.03 -5.50 15.02
C ASP A 76 0.42 -4.03 14.94
N CYS A 77 1.67 -3.73 15.29
CA CYS A 77 2.21 -2.37 15.37
C CYS A 77 3.46 -2.10 14.51
N PRO A 78 3.45 -2.32 13.18
CA PRO A 78 4.62 -2.11 12.35
C PRO A 78 4.94 -0.63 12.11
N PHE A 79 6.22 -0.34 11.90
CA PHE A 79 6.68 0.92 11.31
C PHE A 79 7.01 0.72 9.84
N LEU A 80 6.46 1.57 8.99
CA LEU A 80 6.77 1.61 7.56
C LEU A 80 7.53 2.90 7.26
N LEU A 81 8.66 2.76 6.58
CA LEU A 81 9.37 3.88 5.98
C LEU A 81 8.92 4.03 4.54
N LEU A 82 8.37 5.19 4.20
CA LEU A 82 7.78 5.51 2.90
C LEU A 82 8.52 6.68 2.25
N ASP A 83 8.66 6.65 0.93
CA ASP A 83 9.21 7.79 0.19
C ASP A 83 8.18 8.93 -0.01
N ASP A 84 8.58 9.97 -0.73
CA ASP A 84 7.75 11.14 -1.05
C ASP A 84 6.49 10.81 -1.86
N ARG A 85 6.47 9.63 -2.50
CA ARG A 85 5.36 9.05 -3.25
C ARG A 85 4.67 7.91 -2.51
N LEU A 86 4.84 7.84 -1.19
CA LEU A 86 4.27 6.81 -0.32
C LEU A 86 4.65 5.37 -0.70
N ARG A 87 5.72 5.14 -1.47
CA ARG A 87 6.17 3.79 -1.81
C ARG A 87 7.00 3.23 -0.67
N LEU A 88 6.89 1.93 -0.42
CA LEU A 88 7.58 1.27 0.67
C LEU A 88 9.09 1.25 0.43
N VAL A 89 9.83 1.82 1.37
CA VAL A 89 11.30 1.77 1.45
C VAL A 89 11.72 0.69 2.45
N ALA A 90 11.07 0.63 3.61
CA ALA A 90 11.31 -0.40 4.62
C ALA A 90 10.07 -0.68 5.47
N TRP A 91 9.98 -1.89 6.00
CA TRP A 91 8.98 -2.33 6.97
C TRP A 91 9.73 -2.99 8.13
N ASN A 92 9.44 -2.57 9.36
CA ASN A 92 10.01 -3.17 10.55
C ASN A 92 8.91 -3.64 11.51
N GLY A 93 8.85 -4.96 11.74
CA GLY A 93 8.09 -5.53 12.85
C GLY A 93 8.92 -5.45 14.13
N ARG A 94 8.73 -4.39 14.93
CA ARG A 94 9.56 -4.07 16.11
C ARG A 94 9.90 -5.28 17.00
N ASP A 95 8.90 -6.12 17.26
CA ASP A 95 9.01 -7.27 18.16
C ASP A 95 8.89 -8.63 17.43
N THR A 96 9.13 -8.63 16.11
CA THR A 96 9.17 -9.85 15.28
C THR A 96 10.38 -9.87 14.37
N LEU A 97 10.68 -11.02 13.78
CA LEU A 97 11.69 -11.16 12.73
C LEU A 97 11.20 -10.66 11.37
N ALA A 98 9.93 -10.28 11.26
CA ALA A 98 9.33 -9.85 10.00
C ALA A 98 9.86 -8.47 9.58
N ARG A 99 10.52 -8.41 8.42
CA ARG A 99 11.08 -7.16 7.87
C ARG A 99 11.01 -7.14 6.37
N VAL A 100 10.92 -5.94 5.81
CA VAL A 100 11.03 -5.68 4.37
C VAL A 100 12.02 -4.54 4.16
N VAL A 101 12.93 -4.67 3.19
CA VAL A 101 13.83 -3.60 2.79
C VAL A 101 13.87 -3.53 1.26
N ALA A 102 13.59 -2.35 0.71
CA ALA A 102 13.71 -2.10 -0.72
C ALA A 102 15.19 -2.17 -1.16
N ASN A 103 15.43 -2.74 -2.33
CA ASN A 103 16.73 -2.79 -2.99
C ASN A 103 16.60 -2.34 -4.45
N ALA A 104 17.66 -2.50 -5.25
CA ALA A 104 17.68 -2.05 -6.64
C ALA A 104 16.71 -2.83 -7.56
N THR A 105 16.35 -4.06 -7.19
CA THR A 105 15.57 -4.99 -8.01
C THR A 105 14.19 -5.33 -7.43
N GLY A 106 13.83 -4.75 -6.28
CA GLY A 106 12.58 -5.01 -5.58
C GLY A 106 12.77 -4.97 -4.07
N TYR A 107 12.46 -6.07 -3.38
CA TYR A 107 12.45 -6.16 -1.93
C TYR A 107 13.16 -7.41 -1.43
N ALA A 108 14.02 -7.23 -0.43
CA ALA A 108 14.43 -8.30 0.47
C ALA A 108 13.40 -8.42 1.59
N VAL A 109 12.79 -9.60 1.75
CA VAL A 109 11.74 -9.85 2.74
C VAL A 109 12.18 -10.98 3.66
N THR A 110 12.13 -10.73 4.96
CA THR A 110 12.23 -11.77 5.99
C THR A 110 10.85 -12.03 6.54
N ARG A 111 10.43 -13.29 6.49
CA ARG A 111 9.18 -13.77 7.07
C ARG A 111 9.50 -14.46 8.39
N GLU A 112 8.82 -14.09 9.46
CA GLU A 112 8.84 -14.89 10.69
C GLU A 112 7.86 -16.04 10.52
N ILE A 113 8.31 -17.29 10.61
CA ILE A 113 7.44 -18.47 10.62
C ILE A 113 7.69 -19.27 11.90
N LEU A 114 6.65 -19.93 12.40
CA LEU A 114 6.80 -20.88 13.49
C LEU A 114 7.27 -22.23 12.94
N ARG A 115 8.37 -22.76 13.49
CA ARG A 115 8.87 -24.11 13.17
C ARG A 115 8.75 -25.01 14.38
N ALA A 116 8.33 -26.25 14.16
CA ALA A 116 8.34 -27.26 15.21
C ALA A 116 9.77 -27.56 15.63
N THR A 117 10.00 -27.70 16.94
CA THR A 117 11.24 -28.26 17.48
C THR A 117 11.21 -29.79 17.36
N GLU A 118 12.38 -30.44 17.50
CA GLU A 118 12.49 -31.92 17.45
C GLU A 118 11.57 -32.60 18.48
N ASP A 119 11.26 -31.93 19.59
CA ASP A 119 10.35 -32.42 20.64
C ASP A 119 8.85 -32.18 20.37
N ALA A 120 8.49 -31.65 19.19
CA ALA A 120 7.14 -31.44 18.63
C ALA A 120 6.11 -30.66 19.47
N LYS A 121 6.41 -30.35 20.74
CA LYS A 121 5.52 -29.61 21.65
C LYS A 121 5.74 -28.10 21.58
N ASP A 122 6.94 -27.67 21.22
CA ASP A 122 7.29 -26.26 21.15
C ASP A 122 7.43 -25.81 19.69
N GLN A 123 7.01 -24.58 19.42
CA GLN A 123 7.26 -23.91 18.16
C GLN A 123 8.13 -22.68 18.42
N VAL A 124 9.18 -22.53 17.62
CA VAL A 124 10.11 -21.40 17.73
C VAL A 124 9.98 -20.49 16.50
N PRO A 125 9.97 -19.16 16.69
CA PRO A 125 10.08 -18.21 15.59
C PRO A 125 11.38 -18.43 14.81
N ALA A 126 11.28 -18.52 13.48
CA ALA A 126 12.42 -18.70 12.59
C ALA A 126 12.29 -17.78 11.38
N PRO A 127 13.39 -17.14 10.93
CA PRO A 127 13.37 -16.31 9.74
C PRO A 127 13.36 -17.17 8.47
N VAL A 128 12.58 -16.76 7.49
CA VAL A 128 12.63 -17.24 6.11
C VAL A 128 12.84 -16.04 5.19
N GLU A 129 14.02 -15.97 4.61
CA GLU A 129 14.42 -14.92 3.69
C GLU A 129 13.91 -15.21 2.28
N ARG A 130 13.47 -14.16 1.57
CA ARG A 130 13.13 -14.23 0.15
C ARG A 130 13.34 -12.90 -0.56
N GLN A 131 13.30 -12.95 -1.89
CA GLN A 131 13.28 -11.77 -2.75
C GLN A 131 11.93 -11.63 -3.43
N VAL A 132 11.41 -10.41 -3.48
CA VAL A 132 10.25 -10.03 -4.30
C VAL A 132 10.75 -9.07 -5.36
N ALA A 133 10.70 -9.48 -6.63
CA ALA A 133 11.18 -8.65 -7.74
C ALA A 133 10.13 -7.62 -8.16
N GLY A 134 10.60 -6.46 -8.62
CA GLY A 134 9.75 -5.43 -9.23
C GLY A 134 10.11 -4.01 -8.80
N ALA A 135 9.38 -3.04 -9.33
CA ALA A 135 9.52 -1.66 -8.89
C ALA A 135 9.00 -1.48 -7.45
N ARG A 136 9.53 -0.48 -6.74
CA ARG A 136 9.03 -0.12 -5.41
C ARG A 136 7.55 0.27 -5.49
N GLY A 137 6.79 -0.12 -4.47
CA GLY A 137 5.35 0.01 -4.46
C GLY A 137 4.77 -0.19 -3.07
N TRP A 138 3.54 -0.68 -3.02
CA TRP A 138 2.78 -0.92 -1.80
C TRP A 138 2.74 -2.41 -1.44
N ASP A 139 2.54 -2.70 -0.15
CA ASP A 139 2.07 -4.02 0.27
C ASP A 139 0.57 -4.12 0.01
N GLU A 140 0.12 -5.25 -0.54
CA GLU A 140 -1.27 -5.48 -0.90
C GLU A 140 -2.25 -5.37 0.28
N ARG A 141 -1.84 -5.74 1.49
CA ARG A 141 -2.74 -5.75 2.66
C ARG A 141 -2.92 -4.36 3.25
N LEU A 142 -1.89 -3.53 3.15
CA LEU A 142 -1.95 -2.14 3.60
C LEU A 142 -2.32 -1.18 2.47
N ALA A 143 -2.48 -1.66 1.22
CA ALA A 143 -2.91 -0.86 0.09
C ALA A 143 -4.19 -0.03 0.37
N PRO A 144 -5.26 -0.55 1.00
CA PRO A 144 -6.43 0.27 1.35
C PRO A 144 -6.09 1.45 2.27
N LEU A 145 -5.17 1.26 3.21
CA LEU A 145 -4.72 2.28 4.15
C LEU A 145 -3.81 3.32 3.46
N LEU A 146 -2.88 2.87 2.62
CA LEU A 146 -2.01 3.76 1.83
C LEU A 146 -2.80 4.55 0.79
N LEU A 147 -3.84 3.95 0.20
CA LEU A 147 -4.78 4.63 -0.68
C LEU A 147 -5.55 5.71 0.07
N ALA A 148 -6.01 5.44 1.31
CA ALA A 148 -6.68 6.45 2.13
C ALA A 148 -5.85 7.72 2.25
N LEU A 149 -4.53 7.60 2.46
CA LEU A 149 -3.62 8.73 2.61
C LEU A 149 -3.51 9.64 1.38
N THR A 150 -3.76 9.14 0.17
CA THR A 150 -3.50 9.89 -1.07
C THR A 150 -4.73 10.12 -1.95
N TRP A 151 -5.76 9.31 -1.81
CA TRP A 151 -6.91 9.36 -2.69
C TRP A 151 -7.75 10.62 -2.46
N GLN A 152 -8.19 11.24 -3.56
CA GLN A 152 -9.16 12.33 -3.57
C GLN A 152 -10.15 12.16 -4.73
N PRO A 153 -11.39 12.67 -4.62
CA PRO A 153 -12.32 12.74 -5.76
C PRO A 153 -11.69 13.37 -6.98
N GLY A 154 -11.93 12.79 -8.16
CA GLY A 154 -11.37 13.22 -9.44
C GLY A 154 -9.89 12.89 -9.65
N SER A 155 -9.17 12.40 -8.64
CA SER A 155 -7.76 12.01 -8.79
C SER A 155 -7.62 10.70 -9.58
N ARG A 156 -6.44 10.45 -10.13
CA ARG A 156 -6.05 9.16 -10.70
C ARG A 156 -4.64 8.81 -10.27
N GLY A 157 -4.33 7.51 -10.29
CA GLY A 157 -2.98 7.05 -10.03
C GLY A 157 -2.81 5.57 -10.22
N GLU A 158 -1.56 5.14 -10.20
CA GLU A 158 -1.13 3.76 -10.32
C GLU A 158 0.18 3.54 -9.56
N VAL A 159 0.22 2.50 -8.72
CA VAL A 159 1.38 2.14 -7.91
C VAL A 159 1.60 0.63 -8.00
N PRO A 160 2.84 0.15 -8.22
CA PRO A 160 3.14 -1.27 -8.09
C PRO A 160 2.66 -1.81 -6.74
N CYS A 161 2.16 -3.03 -6.72
CA CYS A 161 1.61 -3.65 -5.53
C CYS A 161 2.14 -5.07 -5.41
N HIS A 162 2.57 -5.42 -4.21
CA HIS A 162 3.23 -6.70 -3.92
C HIS A 162 2.55 -7.39 -2.75
N ASP A 163 2.40 -8.70 -2.87
CA ASP A 163 2.12 -9.52 -1.70
C ASP A 163 3.48 -9.88 -1.06
N LEU A 164 3.95 -9.04 -0.13
CA LEU A 164 5.30 -9.15 0.41
C LEU A 164 5.47 -10.41 1.29
N PHE A 165 4.41 -10.87 1.95
CA PHE A 165 4.46 -11.93 2.95
C PHE A 165 3.85 -13.27 2.54
N ALA A 166 3.17 -13.39 1.38
CA ALA A 166 2.74 -14.68 0.83
C ALA A 166 3.94 -15.54 0.41
N THR A 167 3.66 -16.82 0.12
CA THR A 167 4.66 -17.76 -0.40
C THR A 167 5.17 -17.34 -1.79
N ILE A 168 4.28 -16.83 -2.66
CA ILE A 168 4.57 -16.37 -4.01
C ILE A 168 3.96 -14.97 -4.17
N SER A 169 4.74 -14.02 -4.69
CA SER A 169 4.23 -12.70 -5.06
C SER A 169 4.08 -12.63 -6.58
N THR A 170 2.87 -12.39 -7.06
CA THR A 170 2.63 -12.07 -8.47
C THR A 170 2.68 -10.55 -8.64
N PRO A 171 3.37 -10.03 -9.67
CA PRO A 171 3.33 -8.60 -9.98
C PRO A 171 1.89 -8.12 -10.10
N SER A 172 1.57 -7.04 -9.38
CA SER A 172 0.24 -6.43 -9.42
C SER A 172 0.37 -4.91 -9.25
N ALA A 173 -0.77 -4.21 -9.23
CA ALA A 173 -0.81 -2.78 -9.02
C ALA A 173 -2.04 -2.40 -8.18
N VAL A 174 -1.94 -1.22 -7.55
CA VAL A 174 -3.10 -0.45 -7.16
C VAL A 174 -3.29 0.65 -8.18
N SER A 175 -4.46 0.74 -8.78
CA SER A 175 -4.80 1.83 -9.68
C SER A 175 -6.16 2.43 -9.32
N TRP A 176 -6.34 3.71 -9.62
CA TRP A 176 -7.63 4.36 -9.45
C TRP A 176 -7.87 5.45 -10.48
N ARG A 177 -9.15 5.72 -10.71
CA ARG A 177 -9.66 6.86 -11.47
C ARG A 177 -10.94 7.33 -10.82
N ASP A 178 -10.90 8.54 -10.27
CA ASP A 178 -11.96 9.08 -9.43
C ASP A 178 -12.35 8.05 -8.36
N ARG A 179 -13.58 7.54 -8.36
CA ARG A 179 -14.08 6.58 -7.36
C ARG A 179 -13.80 5.12 -7.69
N GLN A 180 -13.36 4.82 -8.91
CA GLN A 180 -13.09 3.45 -9.32
C GLN A 180 -11.66 3.08 -8.92
N VAL A 181 -11.53 2.06 -8.10
CA VAL A 181 -10.25 1.59 -7.56
C VAL A 181 -10.06 0.13 -7.91
N VAL A 182 -8.84 -0.29 -8.22
CA VAL A 182 -8.46 -1.69 -8.38
C VAL A 182 -7.23 -1.94 -7.51
N ILE A 183 -7.30 -2.91 -6.60
CA ILE A 183 -6.15 -3.35 -5.78
C ILE A 183 -5.88 -4.81 -6.12
N ALA A 184 -4.69 -5.08 -6.66
CA ALA A 184 -4.27 -6.42 -7.06
C ALA A 184 -5.31 -7.14 -7.95
N GLY A 185 -5.86 -6.42 -8.92
CA GLY A 185 -6.89 -6.93 -9.84
C GLY A 185 -8.31 -7.03 -9.26
N ARG A 186 -8.51 -6.74 -7.98
CA ARG A 186 -9.84 -6.74 -7.34
C ARG A 186 -10.47 -5.33 -7.42
N PRO A 187 -11.73 -5.19 -7.88
CA PRO A 187 -12.37 -3.89 -7.98
C PRO A 187 -12.93 -3.42 -6.63
N TYR A 188 -12.84 -2.11 -6.41
CA TYR A 188 -13.35 -1.40 -5.25
C TYR A 188 -14.00 -0.07 -5.67
N SER A 189 -14.82 0.48 -4.79
CA SER A 189 -15.45 1.80 -4.94
C SER A 189 -15.09 2.71 -3.75
N ALA A 190 -14.56 3.89 -4.05
CA ALA A 190 -14.19 4.89 -3.05
C ALA A 190 -15.33 5.89 -2.80
N THR A 191 -15.60 6.17 -1.53
CA THR A 191 -16.54 7.19 -1.07
C THR A 191 -15.78 8.26 -0.28
N ALA A 192 -16.04 9.53 -0.57
CA ALA A 192 -15.41 10.65 0.13
C ALA A 192 -16.21 11.11 1.36
N ASP A 193 -15.50 11.70 2.32
CA ASP A 193 -16.09 12.52 3.38
C ASP A 193 -16.42 13.94 2.86
N ALA A 194 -16.99 14.78 3.73
CA ALA A 194 -17.33 16.17 3.38
C ALA A 194 -16.10 17.05 3.06
N ALA A 195 -14.89 16.63 3.47
CA ALA A 195 -13.64 17.31 3.19
C ALA A 195 -12.93 16.77 1.92
N GLY A 196 -13.55 15.84 1.20
CA GLY A 196 -12.98 15.25 -0.02
C GLY A 196 -11.89 14.22 0.24
N ARG A 197 -11.82 13.63 1.44
CA ARG A 197 -10.88 12.54 1.79
C ARG A 197 -11.58 11.20 1.76
N LEU A 198 -10.84 10.09 1.70
CA LEU A 198 -11.45 8.76 1.70
C LEU A 198 -12.23 8.50 3.00
N LEU A 199 -13.54 8.38 2.92
CA LEU A 199 -14.40 7.92 4.02
C LEU A 199 -14.44 6.39 4.07
N ARG A 200 -14.59 5.75 2.90
CA ARG A 200 -14.81 4.31 2.80
C ARG A 200 -14.32 3.79 1.46
N LEU A 201 -13.75 2.58 1.47
CA LEU A 201 -13.45 1.79 0.28
C LEU A 201 -14.22 0.48 0.38
N ASP A 202 -15.11 0.25 -0.57
CA ASP A 202 -15.97 -0.94 -0.61
C ASP A 202 -15.50 -1.92 -1.67
N ASP A 203 -15.51 -3.21 -1.34
CA ASP A 203 -15.26 -4.27 -2.32
C ASP A 203 -16.46 -4.47 -3.28
N ALA A 204 -16.32 -5.41 -4.21
CA ALA A 204 -17.38 -5.75 -5.17
C ALA A 204 -18.70 -6.23 -4.53
N ALA A 205 -18.67 -6.70 -3.28
CA ALA A 205 -19.83 -7.13 -2.52
C ALA A 205 -20.42 -6.00 -1.65
N GLY A 206 -19.85 -4.80 -1.70
CA GLY A 206 -20.25 -3.65 -0.88
C GLY A 206 -19.78 -3.75 0.57
N GLN A 207 -18.85 -4.66 0.88
CA GLN A 207 -18.26 -4.76 2.21
C GLN A 207 -17.09 -3.78 2.34
N PRO A 208 -16.97 -3.07 3.49
CA PRO A 208 -15.89 -2.11 3.68
C PRO A 208 -14.55 -2.83 3.82
N ALA A 209 -13.66 -2.62 2.85
CA ALA A 209 -12.25 -2.97 2.98
C ALA A 209 -11.53 -2.04 3.95
N ILE A 210 -11.84 -0.74 3.91
CA ILE A 210 -11.44 0.25 4.92
C ILE A 210 -12.58 1.26 5.13
N SER A 211 -12.78 1.70 6.37
CA SER A 211 -13.61 2.85 6.73
C SER A 211 -12.82 3.78 7.62
N VAL A 212 -12.69 5.05 7.27
CA VAL A 212 -11.97 6.06 8.06
C VAL A 212 -12.98 6.91 8.81
N THR A 213 -12.92 6.90 10.14
CA THR A 213 -13.87 7.62 11.00
C THR A 213 -13.30 8.92 11.55
N ALA A 214 -11.98 9.09 11.59
CA ALA A 214 -11.36 10.32 12.01
C ALA A 214 -10.07 10.61 11.25
N TRP A 215 -9.86 11.91 11.02
CA TRP A 215 -8.65 12.48 10.44
C TRP A 215 -8.15 13.57 11.37
N ILE A 216 -6.94 13.41 11.90
CA ILE A 216 -6.38 14.32 12.91
C ILE A 216 -5.09 14.90 12.34
N ALA A 217 -5.12 16.19 12.00
CA ALA A 217 -3.91 16.92 11.69
C ALA A 217 -3.04 16.93 12.95
N THR A 218 -1.78 16.49 12.80
CA THR A 218 -0.85 16.53 13.93
C THR A 218 -0.14 17.90 13.89
N PRO A 219 -0.05 18.62 15.02
CA PRO A 219 0.67 19.89 15.07
C PRO A 219 2.17 19.71 14.78
#